data_AF-A0A521QDM4-F1
#
_entry.id   AF-A0A521QDM4-F1
#
_cell.length_a   1.000
_cell.length_b   1.000
_cell.length_c   1.000
_cell.angle_alpha   90.00
_cell.angle_beta   90.00
_cell.angle_gamma   90.00
#
_symmetry.space_group_name_H-M   'P 1'
#
loop_
_entity.id
_entity.type
_entity.pdbx_description
1 polymer ?
#
loop_
_entity_poly.entity_id
_entity_poly.type
_entity_poly.pdbx_seq_one_letter_code
_entity_poly.pdbx_strand_id
1 'polypeptide(L)'
;MRRTDETVKKRGPGPFVYAKAPFLIYWEITRACDLACRHCRAEAIAQRDPKELSTSEAKNLLEEMREFGEPVPHLVVTGGDPLKRPDLFALLEYGVGLGLRMSVAPSGTNALTRE
;
A
#
# COMPACT_ATOMS: atom_id res chain seq x y z
N MET A 1 -34.28 -5.99 31.43
CA MET A 1 -33.91 -4.58 31.68
C MET A 1 -32.40 -4.41 31.50
N ARG A 2 -31.95 -4.27 30.25
CA ARG A 2 -30.66 -3.66 29.89
C ARG A 2 -30.99 -2.69 28.75
N ARG A 3 -30.64 -1.43 28.96
CA ARG A 3 -31.03 -0.29 28.13
C ARG A 3 -30.55 -0.50 26.69
N THR A 4 -31.46 -0.36 25.74
CA THR A 4 -31.15 -0.10 24.34
C THR A 4 -30.50 1.29 24.28
N ASP A 5 -29.18 1.34 24.32
CA ASP A 5 -28.46 2.58 24.01
C ASP A 5 -28.33 2.67 22.48
N GLU A 6 -29.22 3.45 21.89
CA GLU A 6 -29.30 3.78 20.47
C GLU A 6 -28.19 4.74 20.00
N THR A 7 -27.07 4.85 20.72
CA THR A 7 -25.96 5.75 20.36
C THR A 7 -24.63 5.04 20.09
N VAL A 8 -24.65 3.95 19.32
CA VAL A 8 -23.45 3.58 18.56
C VAL A 8 -23.29 4.60 17.42
N LYS A 9 -22.64 5.73 17.70
CA LYS A 9 -22.09 6.63 16.68
C LYS A 9 -21.39 5.75 15.65
N LYS A 10 -21.88 5.72 14.39
CA LYS A 10 -21.20 5.05 13.27
C LYS A 10 -19.80 5.66 13.12
N ARG A 11 -18.82 5.07 13.80
CA ARG A 11 -17.39 5.35 13.61
C ARG A 11 -16.97 4.59 12.36
N GLY A 12 -17.31 5.15 11.22
CA GLY A 12 -16.82 4.70 9.93
C GLY A 12 -16.70 5.91 9.02
N PRO A 13 -15.71 5.97 8.12
CA PRO A 13 -15.72 6.92 7.03
C PRO A 13 -17.08 6.81 6.31
N GLY A 14 -17.57 7.93 5.77
CA GLY A 14 -18.87 7.99 5.10
C GLY A 14 -19.06 6.92 4.01
N PRO A 15 -20.24 6.83 3.38
CA PRO A 15 -20.52 5.75 2.44
C PRO A 15 -19.46 5.73 1.34
N PHE A 16 -18.60 4.70 1.34
CA PHE A 16 -17.61 4.52 0.28
C PHE A 16 -18.36 4.38 -1.03
N VAL A 17 -18.16 5.34 -1.93
CA VAL A 17 -18.77 5.31 -3.25
C VAL A 17 -17.79 4.59 -4.16
N TYR A 18 -17.94 3.27 -4.29
CA TYR A 18 -17.08 2.43 -5.14
C TYR A 18 -17.06 2.89 -6.61
N ALA A 19 -18.08 3.63 -7.06
CA ALA A 19 -18.11 4.25 -8.38
C ALA A 19 -17.17 5.46 -8.54
N LYS A 20 -16.65 6.03 -7.44
CA LYS A 20 -15.75 7.20 -7.45
C LYS A 20 -14.31 6.84 -7.15
N ALA A 21 -14.08 5.97 -6.16
CA ALA A 21 -12.75 5.59 -5.72
C ALA A 21 -12.72 4.16 -5.15
N PRO A 22 -11.60 3.44 -5.33
CA PRO A 22 -11.39 2.19 -4.62
C PRO A 22 -11.24 2.43 -3.12
N PHE A 23 -11.64 1.46 -2.30
CA PHE A 23 -11.39 1.53 -0.86
C PHE A 23 -9.92 1.21 -0.53
N LEU A 24 -9.37 0.18 -1.17
CA LEU A 24 -7.99 -0.29 -1.02
C LEU A 24 -7.30 -0.31 -2.37
N ILE A 25 -6.04 0.11 -2.41
CA ILE A 25 -5.14 -0.07 -3.56
C ILE A 25 -4.00 -0.97 -3.08
N TYR A 26 -3.76 -2.08 -3.77
CA TYR A 26 -2.58 -2.92 -3.56
C TYR A 26 -1.60 -2.63 -4.68
N TRP A 27 -0.46 -2.04 -4.33
CA TRP A 27 0.58 -1.72 -5.31
C TRP A 27 1.77 -2.65 -5.12
N GLU A 28 1.98 -3.52 -6.12
CA GLU A 28 3.18 -4.34 -6.25
C GLU A 28 4.36 -3.43 -6.65
N ILE A 29 5.04 -2.85 -5.65
CA ILE A 29 6.05 -1.80 -5.85
C ILE A 29 7.33 -2.31 -6.51
N THR A 30 7.58 -3.61 -6.38
CA THR A 30 8.66 -4.36 -7.00
C THR A 30 8.28 -5.84 -7.15
N ARG A 31 8.84 -6.54 -8.14
CA ARG A 31 8.74 -8.01 -8.22
C ARG A 31 9.89 -8.72 -7.52
N ALA A 32 10.90 -8.01 -7.05
CA ALA A 32 12.06 -8.60 -6.39
C ALA A 32 11.66 -9.25 -5.06
N CYS A 33 12.05 -10.50 -4.81
CA CYS A 33 11.89 -11.19 -3.52
C CYS A 33 12.96 -12.28 -3.37
N ASP A 34 13.36 -12.57 -2.13
CA ASP A 34 14.27 -13.68 -1.81
C ASP A 34 13.53 -15.03 -1.61
N LEU A 35 12.20 -15.05 -1.76
CA LEU A 35 11.35 -16.24 -1.62
C LEU A 35 10.73 -16.66 -2.97
N ALA A 36 10.34 -17.94 -3.06
CA ALA A 36 9.67 -18.53 -4.22
C ALA A 36 8.37 -19.27 -3.81
N CYS A 37 7.47 -18.55 -3.13
CA CYS A 37 6.24 -19.13 -2.57
C CYS A 37 5.31 -19.66 -3.67
N ARG A 38 4.72 -20.85 -3.48
CA ARG A 38 3.77 -21.45 -4.43
C ARG A 38 2.53 -20.60 -4.72
N HIS A 39 2.14 -19.76 -3.77
CA HIS A 39 0.98 -18.87 -3.84
C HIS A 39 1.37 -17.41 -4.13
N CYS A 40 2.57 -17.16 -4.67
CA CYS A 40 3.07 -15.81 -4.88
C CYS A 40 2.22 -15.05 -5.91
N ARG A 41 1.47 -14.05 -5.44
CA ARG A 41 0.67 -13.17 -6.30
C ARG A 41 1.52 -12.30 -7.21
N ALA A 42 2.66 -11.82 -6.72
CA ALA A 42 3.57 -10.95 -7.47
C ALA A 42 4.38 -11.68 -8.54
N GLU A 43 4.26 -13.02 -8.62
CA GLU A 43 5.13 -13.88 -9.43
C GLU A 43 6.60 -13.46 -9.25
N ALA A 44 7.03 -13.43 -7.99
CA ALA A 44 8.27 -12.76 -7.62
C ALA A 44 9.49 -13.38 -8.31
N ILE A 45 10.44 -12.52 -8.64
CA ILE A 45 11.71 -12.84 -9.27
C ILE A 45 12.85 -12.40 -8.35
N ALA A 46 14.06 -12.92 -8.57
CA ALA A 46 15.18 -12.66 -7.66
C ALA A 46 15.65 -11.20 -7.65
N GLN A 47 15.51 -10.48 -8.77
CA GLN A 47 16.05 -9.15 -8.96
C GLN A 47 14.97 -8.20 -9.47
N ARG A 48 15.15 -6.91 -9.15
CA ARG A 48 14.24 -5.85 -9.58
C ARG A 48 14.08 -5.86 -11.11
N ASP A 49 12.84 -5.82 -11.59
CA ASP A 49 12.60 -5.76 -13.04
C ASP A 49 13.01 -4.36 -13.54
N PRO A 50 13.83 -4.24 -14.61
CA PRO A 50 14.25 -2.96 -15.14
C PRO A 50 13.10 -2.09 -15.67
N LYS A 51 11.90 -2.66 -15.86
CA LYS A 51 10.68 -1.95 -16.27
C LYS A 51 9.84 -1.45 -15.09
N GLU A 52 10.26 -1.68 -13.85
CA GLU A 52 9.58 -1.09 -12.70
C GLU A 52 9.71 0.44 -12.70
N LEU A 53 8.69 1.12 -12.18
CA LEU A 53 8.66 2.58 -12.09
C LEU A 53 9.93 3.14 -11.44
N SER A 54 10.52 4.17 -12.05
CA SER A 54 11.53 5.01 -11.42
C SER A 54 10.99 5.66 -10.15
N THR A 55 11.88 6.25 -9.34
CA THR A 55 11.47 6.99 -8.13
C THR A 55 10.54 8.16 -8.46
N SER A 56 10.80 8.88 -9.56
CA SER A 56 9.95 9.98 -10.01
C SER A 56 8.58 9.51 -10.45
N GLU A 57 8.49 8.44 -11.24
CA GLU A 57 7.21 7.89 -11.68
C GLU A 57 6.41 7.32 -10.50
N ALA A 58 7.09 6.69 -9.54
CA ALA A 58 6.50 6.23 -8.30
C ALA A 58 5.89 7.38 -7.47
N LYS A 59 6.58 8.52 -7.37
CA LYS A 59 6.05 9.71 -6.71
C LYS A 59 4.83 10.28 -7.43
N ASN A 60 4.89 10.38 -8.76
CA ASN A 60 3.75 10.81 -9.56
C ASN A 60 2.53 9.89 -9.36
N LEU A 61 2.73 8.58 -9.31
CA LEU A 61 1.65 7.63 -9.01
C LEU A 61 1.01 7.89 -7.64
N LEU A 62 1.81 8.24 -6.62
CA LEU A 62 1.29 8.58 -5.29
C LEU A 62 0.47 9.89 -5.32
N GLU A 63 0.85 10.86 -6.16
CA GLU A 63 0.07 12.08 -6.39
C GLU A 63 -1.26 11.77 -7.09
N GLU A 64 -1.24 10.93 -8.13
CA GLU A 64 -2.45 10.48 -8.85
C GLU A 64 -3.44 9.80 -7.89
N MET A 65 -2.95 9.04 -6.89
CA MET A 65 -3.84 8.44 -5.88
C MET A 65 -4.60 9.48 -5.03
N ARG A 66 -4.09 10.71 -4.90
CA ARG A 66 -4.83 11.78 -4.22
C ARG A 66 -5.98 12.31 -5.06
N GLU A 67 -5.91 12.17 -6.38
CA GLU A 67 -6.92 12.68 -7.31
C GLU A 67 -8.26 11.93 -7.20
N PHE A 68 -8.29 10.74 -6.59
CA PHE A 68 -9.53 10.05 -6.23
C PHE A 68 -10.43 10.85 -5.27
N GLY A 69 -9.88 11.85 -4.57
CA GLY A 69 -10.61 12.71 -3.65
C GLY A 69 -10.88 12.05 -2.29
N GLU A 70 -11.78 12.65 -1.52
CA GLU A 70 -12.09 12.20 -0.16
C GLU A 70 -13.30 11.23 -0.13
N PRO A 71 -13.24 10.13 0.63
CA PRO A 71 -12.09 9.67 1.40
C PRO A 71 -10.99 9.07 0.52
N VAL A 72 -9.73 9.42 0.80
CA VAL A 72 -8.58 8.87 0.08
C VAL A 72 -8.52 7.34 0.24
N PRO A 73 -8.26 6.59 -0.84
CA PRO A 73 -8.02 5.15 -0.76
C PRO A 73 -6.88 4.82 0.22
N HIS A 74 -6.98 3.69 0.90
CA HIS A 74 -5.86 3.18 1.70
C HIS A 74 -4.93 2.37 0.80
N LEU A 75 -3.66 2.75 0.77
CA LEU A 75 -2.65 2.12 -0.06
C LEU A 75 -1.91 1.03 0.74
N VAL A 76 -1.88 -0.17 0.19
CA VAL A 76 -1.06 -1.29 0.67
C VAL A 76 0.11 -1.45 -0.30
N VAL A 77 1.30 -1.07 0.16
CA VAL A 77 2.56 -1.29 -0.55
C VAL A 77 2.98 -2.74 -0.34
N THR A 78 2.98 -3.50 -1.42
CA THR A 78 3.24 -4.95 -1.49
C THR A 78 4.19 -5.20 -2.66
N GLY A 79 4.41 -6.45 -3.05
CA GLY A 79 5.31 -6.79 -4.14
C GLY A 79 5.63 -8.27 -4.12
N GLY A 80 6.81 -8.56 -4.67
CA GLY A 80 7.64 -9.60 -4.09
C GLY A 80 7.92 -9.28 -2.61
N ASP A 81 9.00 -8.57 -2.34
CA ASP A 81 9.28 -7.99 -1.04
C ASP A 81 9.60 -6.50 -1.21
N PRO A 82 8.70 -5.58 -0.77
CA PRO A 82 8.96 -4.14 -0.79
C PRO A 82 10.34 -3.75 -0.28
N LEU A 83 10.88 -4.47 0.70
CA LEU A 83 12.21 -4.20 1.29
C LEU A 83 13.37 -4.41 0.30
N LYS A 84 13.13 -5.04 -0.85
CA LYS A 84 14.12 -5.18 -1.93
C LYS A 84 14.22 -3.93 -2.81
N ARG A 85 13.33 -2.95 -2.63
CA ARG A 85 13.36 -1.68 -3.37
C ARG A 85 14.16 -0.62 -2.60
N PRO A 86 15.28 -0.09 -3.15
CA PRO A 86 16.19 0.79 -2.40
C PRO A 86 15.58 2.10 -1.90
N ASP A 87 14.61 2.65 -2.64
CA ASP A 87 13.95 3.93 -2.35
C ASP A 87 12.61 3.77 -1.61
N LEU A 88 12.30 2.58 -1.07
CA LEU A 88 11.02 2.31 -0.40
C LEU A 88 10.68 3.34 0.66
N PHE A 89 11.56 3.56 1.65
CA PHE A 89 11.28 4.44 2.77
C PHE A 89 11.05 5.88 2.34
N ALA A 90 11.81 6.37 1.36
CA ALA A 90 11.61 7.71 0.79
C ALA A 90 10.24 7.85 0.10
N LEU A 91 9.75 6.78 -0.54
CA LEU A 91 8.41 6.76 -1.15
C LEU A 91 7.29 6.69 -0.09
N LEU A 92 7.50 5.94 1.00
CA LEU A 92 6.56 5.89 2.12
C LEU A 92 6.44 7.25 2.80
N GLU A 93 7.58 7.89 3.10
CA GLU A 93 7.62 9.25 3.65
C GLU A 93 6.93 10.26 2.72
N TYR A 94 7.19 10.17 1.41
CA TYR A 94 6.53 11.02 0.42
C TYR A 94 5.01 10.85 0.42
N GLY A 95 4.53 9.61 0.33
CA GLY A 95 3.10 9.32 0.30
C GLY A 95 2.38 9.74 1.59
N VAL A 96 2.99 9.51 2.76
CA VAL A 96 2.48 10.01 4.04
C VAL A 96 2.44 11.54 4.05
N GLY A 97 3.46 12.21 3.51
CA GLY A 97 3.50 13.67 3.36
C GLY A 97 2.38 14.23 2.48
N LEU A 98 1.89 13.46 1.50
CA LEU A 98 0.72 13.79 0.67
C LEU A 98 -0.63 13.55 1.39
N GLY A 99 -0.61 12.96 2.58
CA GLY A 99 -1.81 12.59 3.34
C GLY A 99 -2.39 11.22 2.94
N LEU A 100 -1.64 10.37 2.23
CA LEU A 100 -2.06 9.00 1.98
C LEU A 100 -2.01 8.19 3.28
N ARG A 101 -3.01 7.32 3.46
CA ARG A 101 -2.97 6.28 4.48
C ARG A 101 -2.30 5.05 3.86
N MET A 102 -1.19 4.62 4.43
CA MET A 102 -0.34 3.59 3.84
C MET A 102 -0.09 2.44 4.83
N SER A 103 0.02 1.24 4.31
CA SER A 103 0.54 0.06 5.02
C SER A 103 1.52 -0.68 4.13
N VAL A 104 2.46 -1.40 4.74
CA VAL A 104 3.44 -2.22 4.01
C VAL A 104 3.20 -3.68 4.35
N ALA A 105 3.19 -4.53 3.33
CA ALA A 105 3.14 -5.97 3.45
C ALA A 105 4.49 -6.58 3.00
N PRO A 106 5.50 -6.61 3.88
CA PRO A 106 6.81 -7.18 3.55
C PRO A 106 6.77 -8.71 3.54
N SER A 107 7.76 -9.33 2.90
CA SER A 107 7.97 -10.77 3.04
C SER A 107 8.66 -11.10 4.37
N GLY A 108 8.46 -12.33 4.88
CA GLY A 108 9.11 -12.82 6.10
C GLY A 108 10.58 -13.20 5.89
N THR A 109 11.37 -12.32 5.27
CA THR A 109 12.80 -12.51 5.01
C THR A 109 13.64 -11.90 6.13
N ASN A 110 14.97 -12.11 6.09
CA ASN A 110 15.90 -11.47 7.02
C ASN A 110 16.02 -9.96 6.82
N ALA A 111 15.46 -9.40 5.74
CA ALA A 111 15.43 -7.96 5.54
C ALA A 111 14.45 -7.26 6.50
N LEU A 112 13.46 -7.96 7.04
CA LEU A 112 12.52 -7.43 8.02
C LEU A 112 13.15 -7.47 9.42
N THR A 113 13.83 -6.38 9.77
CA THR A 113 14.48 -6.18 11.07
C THR A 113 13.56 -5.49 12.07
N ARG A 114 14.00 -5.37 13.33
CA ARG A 114 13.28 -4.62 14.37
C ARG A 114 13.49 -3.12 14.22
N GLU A 115 14.70 -2.77 13.83
CA GLU A 115 15.16 -1.45 13.42
C GLU A 115 14.57 -1.08 12.06
#